data_AF-A0A0X3BMU3-F1
#
_entry.id   AF-A0A0X3BMU3-F1
#
_cell.length_a   1.000
_cell.length_b   1.000
_cell.length_c   1.000
_cell.angle_alpha   90.00
_cell.angle_beta   90.00
_cell.angle_gamma   90.00
#
_symmetry.space_group_name_H-M   'P 1'
#
loop_
_entity.id
_entity.type
_entity.pdbx_description
1 polymer ?
#
loop_
_entity_poly.entity_id
_entity_poly.type
_entity_poly.pdbx_seq_one_letter_code
_entity_poly.pdbx_strand_id
1 'polypeptide(L)' 'MLKTLEALGFVIVRRGNHISLVRNSPDGTTTPLTIPNHPELKGSTLRSICTQAGIPREEFLRMYELV' A
#
# COMPACT_ATOMS: atom_id res chain seq x y z
N MET A 1 4.24 -7.33 -0.32
CA MET A 1 3.03 -6.47 -0.25
C MET A 1 3.17 -5.41 0.81
N LEU A 2 3.14 -5.74 2.12
CA LEU A 2 3.27 -4.73 3.17
C LEU A 2 4.63 -4.01 3.10
N LYS A 3 5.73 -4.76 2.99
CA LYS A 3 7.07 -4.23 2.73
C LYS A 3 7.14 -3.34 1.48
N THR A 4 6.41 -3.72 0.44
CA THR A 4 6.33 -2.98 -0.82
C THR A 4 5.66 -1.62 -0.61
N LEU A 5 4.56 -1.58 0.13
CA LEU A 5 3.89 -0.33 0.49
C LEU A 5 4.78 0.54 1.39
N GLU A 6 5.50 -0.07 2.34
CA GLU A 6 6.49 0.64 3.18
C GLU A 6 7.61 1.26 2.34
N ALA A 7 8.16 0.51 1.38
CA ALA A 7 9.17 1.02 0.43
C ALA A 7 8.63 2.13 -0.49
N LEU A 8 7.32 2.14 -0.75
CA LEU A 8 6.61 3.20 -1.49
C LEU A 8 6.20 4.39 -0.60
N GLY A 9 6.72 4.46 0.62
CA GLY A 9 6.58 5.58 1.54
C GLY A 9 5.36 5.51 2.47
N PHE A 10 4.64 4.39 2.51
CA PHE A 10 3.57 4.20 3.49
C PHE A 10 4.14 3.81 4.86
N VAL A 11 3.50 4.29 5.92
CA VAL A 11 3.82 3.94 7.30
C VAL A 11 2.57 3.34 7.94
N ILE A 12 2.75 2.25 8.67
CA ILE A 12 1.65 1.58 9.37
C ILE A 12 1.26 2.40 10.60
N VAL A 13 -0.01 2.77 10.68
CA VAL A 13 -0.57 3.49 11.85
C VAL A 13 -1.39 2.59 12.75
N ARG A 14 -1.91 1.47 12.22
CA ARG A 14 -2.66 0.48 13.01
C ARG A 14 -2.55 -0.91 12.38
N ARG A 15 -2.37 -1.93 13.23
CA ARG A 15 -2.50 -3.35 12.85
C ARG A 15 -3.69 -3.99 13.57
N GLY A 16 -4.43 -4.82 12.86
CA GLY A 16 -5.59 -5.59 13.35
C GLY A 16 -6.04 -6.57 12.26
N ASN A 17 -7.35 -6.88 12.19
CA ASN A 17 -7.89 -7.64 11.04
C ASN A 17 -7.70 -6.90 9.71
N HIS A 18 -7.59 -5.57 9.77
CA HIS A 18 -7.13 -4.72 8.69
C HIS A 18 -5.91 -3.94 9.16
N ILE A 19 -5.03 -3.59 8.22
CA ILE A 19 -3.88 -2.72 8.44
C ILE A 19 -4.21 -1.36 7.86
N SER A 20 -4.08 -0.31 8.67
CA SER A 20 -4.18 1.07 8.21
C SER A 20 -2.78 1.64 8.05
N LEU A 21 -2.56 2.29 6.91
CA LEU A 21 -1.31 2.94 6.53
C LEU A 21 -1.57 4.39 6.12
N VAL A 22 -0.53 5.22 6.20
CA VAL A 22 -0.54 6.59 5.69
C VAL A 22 0.73 6.86 4.90
N ARG A 23 0.64 7.64 3.82
CA ARG A 23 1.79 8.20 3.11
C ARG A 23 1.68 9.71 3.12
N ASN A 24 2.73 10.39 3.60
CA ASN A 24 2.80 11.85 3.56
C ASN A 24 3.53 12.28 2.30
N SER A 25 2.90 13.17 1.54
CA SER A 25 3.43 13.74 0.31
C SER A 25 4.17 15.06 0.60
N PRO A 26 5.15 15.46 -0.23
CA PRO A 26 5.88 16.71 -0.06
C PRO A 26 5.00 17.98 -0.13
N ASP A 27 3.84 17.89 -0.76
CA ASP A 27 2.84 18.96 -0.85
C ASP A 27 1.99 19.12 0.43
N GLY A 28 2.31 18.36 1.48
CA GLY A 28 1.60 18.40 2.76
C GLY A 28 0.34 17.53 2.80
N THR A 29 0.01 16.81 1.72
CA THR A 29 -1.13 15.89 1.71
C THR A 29 -0.80 14.57 2.39
N THR A 30 -1.80 13.96 3.02
CA THR A 30 -1.70 12.60 3.58
C THR A 30 -2.65 11.67 2.82
N THR A 31 -2.10 10.58 2.26
CA THR A 31 -2.88 9.52 1.62
C THR A 31 -3.12 8.39 2.62
N PRO A 32 -4.35 8.20 3.14
CA PRO A 32 -4.69 7.04 3.95
C PRO A 32 -4.91 5.81 3.06
N LEU A 33 -4.58 4.62 3.58
CA LEU A 33 -4.83 3.34 2.92
C LEU A 33 -5.21 2.30 3.97
N THR A 34 -6.27 1.54 3.73
CA THR A 34 -6.63 0.39 4.58
C THR A 34 -6.67 -0.87 3.74
N ILE A 35 -5.93 -1.89 4.18
CA ILE A 35 -5.81 -3.18 3.50
C ILE A 35 -6.21 -4.30 4.46
N PRO A 36 -6.72 -5.43 3.95
CA PRO A 36 -6.98 -6.58 4.81
C PRO A 36 -5.65 -7.20 5.25
N ASN A 37 -5.60 -7.70 6.49
CA ASN A 37 -4.41 -8.35 7.04
C ASN A 37 -4.37 -9.83 6.64
N HIS A 38 -4.11 -10.08 5.36
CA HIS A 38 -4.01 -11.43 4.80
C HIS A 38 -2.65 -11.63 4.12
N PRO A 39 -2.07 -12.85 4.19
CA PRO A 39 -0.78 -13.14 3.58
C PRO A 39 -0.83 -13.06 2.05
N GLU A 40 -1.97 -13.38 1.45
CA GLU A 40 -2.20 -13.31 0.01
C GLU A 40 -3.41 -12.43 -0.29
N LEU A 41 -3.29 -11.63 -1.36
CA LEU A 41 -4.37 -10.81 -1.87
C LEU A 41 -4.77 -11.28 -3.25
N LYS A 42 -6.08 -11.35 -3.51
CA LYS A 42 -6.58 -11.53 -4.87
C LYS A 42 -6.13 -10.36 -5.75
N GLY A 43 -5.85 -10.61 -7.03
CA GLY A 43 -5.43 -9.56 -7.96
C GLY A 43 -6.42 -8.41 -8.10
N SER A 44 -7.72 -8.65 -7.89
CA SER A 44 -8.74 -7.60 -7.82
C SER A 44 -8.54 -6.67 -6.63
N THR A 45 -8.28 -7.22 -5.45
CA THR A 45 -7.98 -6.47 -4.23
C THR A 45 -6.70 -5.65 -4.39
N LEU A 46 -5.65 -6.24 -4.98
CA LEU A 46 -4.41 -5.52 -5.25
C LEU A 46 -4.64 -4.33 -6.19
N ARG A 47 -5.44 -4.50 -7.26
CA ARG A 47 -5.81 -3.39 -8.15
C ARG A 47 -6.50 -2.27 -7.39
N SER A 48 -7.50 -2.58 -6.56
CA SER A 48 -8.19 -1.58 -5.75
C SER A 48 -7.24 -0.84 -4.81
N ILE A 49 -6.29 -1.55 -4.21
CA ILE A 49 -5.26 -0.95 -3.34
C ILE A 49 -4.37 0.01 -4.12
N CYS A 50 -3.85 -0.40 -5.28
CA CYS A 50 -3.03 0.48 -6.13
C CYS A 50 -3.79 1.74 -6.56
N THR A 51 -5.07 1.60 -6.95
CA THR A 51 -5.92 2.74 -7.30
C THR A 51 -6.12 3.68 -6.11
N GLN A 52 -6.48 3.17 -4.94
CA GLN A 52 -6.68 4.00 -3.72
C GLN A 52 -5.39 4.70 -3.28
N ALA A 53 -4.26 4.01 -3.43
CA ALA A 53 -2.95 4.53 -3.10
C ALA A 53 -2.38 5.47 -4.16
N GLY A 54 -3.04 5.64 -5.32
CA GLY A 54 -2.51 6.43 -6.44
C GLY A 54 -1.19 5.88 -6.99
N ILE A 55 -0.98 4.56 -6.95
CA ILE A 55 0.25 3.90 -7.39
C ILE A 55 -0.03 3.18 -8.71
N PRO A 56 0.74 3.45 -9.79
CA PRO A 56 0.69 2.65 -11.01
C PRO A 56 0.99 1.18 -10.71
N ARG A 57 0.24 0.26 -11.31
CA ARG A 57 0.44 -1.19 -11.10
C ARG A 57 1.89 -1.61 -11.37
N GLU A 58 2.47 -1.10 -12.44
CA GLU A 58 3.83 -1.43 -12.87
C GLU A 58 4.87 -0.96 -11.85
N GLU A 59 4.65 0.18 -11.21
CA GLU A 59 5.51 0.67 -10.13
C GLU A 59 5.43 -0.23 -8.90
N PHE A 60 4.20 -0.62 -8.52
CA PHE A 60 4.01 -1.57 -7.43
C PHE A 60 4.74 -2.89 -7.69
N LEU A 61 4.59 -3.46 -8.90
CA LEU A 61 5.23 -4.74 -9.25
C LEU A 61 6.76 -4.63 -9.27
N ARG A 62 7.32 -3.54 -9.82
CA ARG A 62 8.77 -3.29 -9.77
C ARG A 62 9.27 -3.28 -8.33
N MET A 63 8.61 -2.54 -7.44
CA MET A 63 9.03 -2.49 -6.03
C MET A 63 8.80 -3.82 -5.32
N TYR A 64 7.78 -4.60 -5.73
CA TYR A 64 7.50 -5.90 -5.14
C TYR A 64 8.60 -6.93 -5.46
N GLU A 65 9.20 -6.88 -6.64
CA GLU A 65 10.30 -7.77 -7.04
C GLU A 65 11.63 -7.42 -6.35
N LEU A 66 11.76 -6.22 -5.80
CA LEU A 66 12.97 -5.72 -5.14
C LEU A 66 13.02 -5.98 -3.62
N VAL A 67 11.91 -6.39 -2.99
CA VAL A 67 11.78 -6.51 -1.51
C VAL A 67 11.30 -7.87 -1.05
#